data_AF-A0A6L4ZI12-F1
#
_entry.id   AF-A0A6L4ZI12-F1
#
_cell.length_a   1.000
_cell.length_b   1.000
_cell.length_c   1.000
_cell.angle_alpha   90.00
_cell.angle_beta   90.00
_cell.angle_gamma   90.00
#
_symmetry.space_group_name_H-M   'P 1'
#
loop_
_entity.id
_entity.type
_entity.pdbx_description
1 polymer ?
#
loop_
_entity_poly.entity_id
_entity_poly.type
_entity_poly.pdbx_seq_one_letter_code
_entity_poly.pdbx_strand_id
1 'polypeptide(L)'
;GTALRQHLDTLGQLPFNWPTPDGYPDSAEHWQTQLLPRWNFAISLANNQIKGTSCNLESLQSNLNTFNTFATSLIQRELTENELAAITQAENINDKVALLLCLPDFQYQ
;
A
#
# COMPACT_ATOMS: atom_id res chain seq x y z
N GLY A 1 -2.47 -17.28 -1.53
CA GLY A 1 -2.13 -17.93 -2.82
C GLY A 1 -0.66 -17.73 -3.14
N THR A 2 -0.11 -18.46 -4.12
CA THR A 2 1.31 -18.41 -4.51
C THR A 2 1.77 -17.00 -4.94
N ALA A 3 0.95 -16.27 -5.70
CA ALA A 3 1.28 -14.93 -6.17
C ALA A 3 1.50 -13.93 -5.03
N LEU A 4 0.62 -13.92 -4.02
CA LEU A 4 0.80 -13.07 -2.84
C LEU A 4 2.09 -13.42 -2.07
N ARG A 5 2.41 -14.71 -1.94
CA ARG A 5 3.64 -15.15 -1.27
C ARG A 5 4.91 -14.68 -2.00
N GLN A 6 4.89 -14.64 -3.34
CA GLN A 6 6.01 -14.12 -4.13
C GLN A 6 6.23 -12.63 -3.89
N HIS A 7 5.16 -11.84 -3.79
CA HIS A 7 5.29 -10.44 -3.39
C HIS A 7 5.86 -10.31 -1.97
N LEU A 8 5.34 -11.07 -1.00
CA LEU A 8 5.84 -11.03 0.38
C LEU A 8 7.30 -11.46 0.50
N ASP A 9 7.73 -12.45 -0.28
CA ASP A 9 9.12 -12.88 -0.37
C ASP A 9 10.04 -11.78 -0.93
N THR A 10 9.60 -11.13 -2.03
CA THR A 10 10.32 -9.99 -2.62
C THR A 10 10.45 -8.82 -1.63
N LEU A 11 9.47 -8.64 -0.75
CA LEU A 11 9.46 -7.60 0.29
C LEU A 11 10.22 -8.00 1.57
N GLY A 12 10.72 -9.23 1.67
CA GLY A 12 11.31 -9.76 2.90
C GLY A 12 10.31 -9.98 4.04
N GLN A 13 9.00 -9.94 3.74
CA GLN A 13 7.87 -10.05 4.68
C GLN A 13 7.25 -11.45 4.70
N LEU A 14 7.95 -12.47 4.19
CA LEU A 14 7.44 -13.83 4.19
C LEU A 14 7.43 -14.41 5.62
N PRO A 15 6.29 -14.89 6.14
CA PRO A 15 6.22 -15.48 7.47
C PRO A 15 7.18 -16.68 7.62
N PHE A 16 7.84 -16.77 8.77
CA PHE A 16 8.81 -17.83 9.13
C PHE A 16 10.09 -17.87 8.27
N ASN A 17 10.40 -16.81 7.52
CA ASN A 17 11.63 -16.74 6.73
C ASN A 17 12.85 -16.33 7.56
N TRP A 18 12.64 -15.82 8.77
CA TRP A 18 13.70 -15.38 9.67
C TRP A 18 14.00 -16.45 10.74
N PRO A 19 15.28 -16.74 11.04
CA PRO A 19 15.64 -17.73 12.03
C PRO A 19 15.21 -17.29 13.44
N THR A 20 14.74 -18.25 14.23
CA THR A 20 14.57 -18.07 15.68
C THR A 20 15.95 -17.94 16.35
N PRO A 21 16.09 -17.17 17.44
CA PRO A 21 15.03 -16.54 18.24
C PRO A 21 14.65 -15.12 17.81
N ASP A 22 15.48 -14.46 16.99
CA ASP A 22 15.40 -13.01 16.76
C ASP A 22 14.22 -12.58 15.88
N GLY A 23 13.75 -13.45 14.97
CA GLY A 23 12.56 -13.16 14.18
C GLY A 23 12.76 -11.97 13.22
N TYR A 24 11.73 -11.14 13.05
CA TYR A 24 11.78 -9.99 12.14
C TYR A 24 12.71 -8.89 12.67
N PRO A 25 13.51 -8.22 11.83
CA PRO A 25 14.34 -7.11 12.25
C PRO A 25 13.51 -5.95 12.83
N ASP A 26 13.87 -5.49 14.02
CA ASP A 26 13.28 -4.29 14.65
C ASP A 26 13.89 -2.97 14.11
N SER A 27 14.99 -3.05 13.35
CA SER A 27 15.66 -1.89 12.78
C SER A 27 14.96 -1.39 11.51
N ALA A 28 14.54 -0.13 11.50
CA ALA A 28 13.92 0.51 10.33
C ALA A 28 14.82 0.46 9.07
N GLU A 29 16.14 0.52 9.24
CA GLU A 29 17.13 0.45 8.14
C GLU A 29 16.97 -0.80 7.26
N HIS A 30 16.56 -1.92 7.86
CA HIS A 30 16.35 -3.18 7.15
C HIS A 30 15.13 -3.16 6.20
N TRP A 31 14.21 -2.23 6.45
CA TRP A 31 12.93 -2.08 5.74
C TRP A 31 12.92 -0.90 4.75
N GLN A 32 13.91 -0.01 4.84
CA GLN A 32 13.99 1.22 4.04
C GLN A 32 14.47 0.98 2.60
N THR A 33 15.15 -0.12 2.29
CA THR A 33 15.81 -0.36 0.98
C THR A 33 14.87 -0.88 -0.12
N GLN A 34 13.58 -1.05 0.15
CA GLN A 34 12.64 -1.79 -0.72
C GLN A 34 11.44 -0.96 -1.20
N LEU A 35 11.61 0.35 -1.38
CA LEU A 35 10.50 1.26 -1.72
C LEU A 35 9.83 0.91 -3.07
N LEU A 36 10.61 0.67 -4.13
CA LEU A 36 10.06 0.37 -5.45
C LEU A 36 9.26 -0.96 -5.49
N PRO A 37 9.75 -2.07 -4.91
CA PRO A 37 8.93 -3.28 -4.71
C PRO A 37 7.62 -3.02 -3.95
N ARG A 38 7.62 -2.16 -2.92
CA ARG A 38 6.42 -1.81 -2.16
C ARG A 38 5.41 -1.03 -3.01
N TRP A 39 5.87 -0.11 -3.86
CA TRP A 39 5.01 0.59 -4.82
C TRP A 39 4.41 -0.36 -5.85
N ASN A 40 5.23 -1.24 -6.43
CA ASN A 40 4.76 -2.25 -7.38
C ASN A 40 3.70 -3.17 -6.75
N PHE A 41 3.90 -3.57 -5.48
CA PHE A 41 2.92 -4.33 -4.74
C PHE A 41 1.61 -3.54 -4.52
N ALA A 42 1.69 -2.29 -4.08
CA ALA A 42 0.52 -1.43 -3.86
C ALA A 42 -0.33 -1.25 -5.13
N ILE A 43 0.33 -0.97 -6.26
CA ILE A 43 -0.32 -0.84 -7.57
C ILE A 43 -0.99 -2.16 -7.96
N SER A 44 -0.27 -3.28 -7.83
CA SER A 44 -0.78 -4.62 -8.18
C SER A 44 -1.97 -5.03 -7.31
N LEU A 45 -1.93 -4.69 -6.02
CA LEU A 45 -2.99 -4.99 -5.06
C LEU A 45 -4.25 -4.16 -5.36
N ALA A 46 -4.12 -2.84 -5.48
CA ALA A 46 -5.23 -1.93 -5.73
C ALA A 46 -5.92 -2.21 -7.08
N ASN A 47 -5.16 -2.67 -8.08
CA ASN A 47 -5.69 -3.04 -9.39
C ASN A 47 -6.11 -4.52 -9.51
N ASN A 48 -6.19 -5.28 -8.41
CA ASN A 48 -6.61 -6.69 -8.42
C ASN A 48 -5.74 -7.60 -9.33
N GLN A 49 -4.47 -7.26 -9.51
CA GLN A 49 -3.53 -7.99 -10.37
C GLN A 49 -2.84 -9.16 -9.65
N ILE A 50 -2.98 -9.23 -8.31
CA ILE A 50 -2.45 -10.33 -7.51
C ILE A 50 -3.46 -11.48 -7.49
N LYS A 51 -3.05 -12.64 -8.04
CA LYS A 51 -3.93 -13.81 -8.13
C LYS A 51 -4.35 -14.32 -6.75
N GLY A 52 -5.66 -14.44 -6.55
CA GLY A 52 -6.25 -14.96 -5.31
C GLY A 52 -6.44 -13.90 -4.22
N THR A 53 -6.36 -12.62 -4.58
CA THR A 53 -6.76 -11.49 -3.74
C THR A 53 -7.80 -10.65 -4.49
N SER A 54 -8.64 -9.93 -3.75
CA SER A 54 -9.60 -8.97 -4.30
C SER A 54 -9.77 -7.78 -3.35
N CYS A 55 -9.66 -6.58 -3.89
CA CYS A 55 -9.96 -5.31 -3.25
C CYS A 55 -11.21 -4.72 -3.91
N ASN A 56 -12.31 -4.67 -3.17
CA ASN A 56 -13.50 -3.96 -3.60
C ASN A 56 -13.39 -2.49 -3.18
N LEU A 57 -13.10 -1.62 -4.14
CA LEU A 57 -12.92 -0.17 -3.94
C LEU A 57 -14.11 0.63 -4.51
N GLU A 58 -15.10 -0.03 -5.10
CA GLU A 58 -16.24 0.60 -5.77
C GLU A 58 -17.07 1.47 -4.80
N SER A 59 -17.21 1.01 -3.56
CA SER A 59 -17.92 1.77 -2.51
C SER A 59 -17.25 3.11 -2.22
N LEU A 60 -15.91 3.20 -2.36
CA LEU A 60 -15.16 4.43 -2.13
C LEU A 60 -15.35 5.47 -3.24
N GLN A 61 -15.65 5.02 -4.47
CA GLN A 61 -15.88 5.93 -5.60
C GLN A 61 -17.19 6.72 -5.44
N SER A 62 -18.20 6.10 -4.83
CA SER A 62 -19.55 6.66 -4.75
C SER A 62 -19.67 7.89 -3.84
N ASN A 63 -18.70 8.12 -2.94
CA ASN A 63 -18.74 9.20 -1.98
C ASN A 63 -17.34 9.77 -1.71
N LEU A 64 -17.08 10.99 -2.22
CA LEU A 64 -15.80 11.69 -2.03
C LEU A 64 -15.46 11.95 -0.56
N ASN A 65 -16.47 12.21 0.28
CA ASN A 65 -16.23 12.37 1.72
C ASN A 65 -15.79 11.03 2.34
N THR A 66 -16.39 9.91 1.91
CA THR A 66 -15.96 8.57 2.34
C THR A 66 -14.54 8.26 1.88
N PHE A 67 -14.16 8.64 0.65
CA PHE A 67 -12.78 8.49 0.20
C PHE A 67 -11.80 9.31 1.04
N ASN A 68 -12.12 10.57 1.33
CA ASN A 68 -11.27 11.42 2.17
C ASN A 68 -11.17 10.88 3.61
N THR A 69 -12.29 10.44 4.21
CA THR A 69 -12.26 9.80 5.54
C THR A 69 -11.42 8.53 5.51
N PHE A 70 -11.54 7.71 4.47
CA PHE A 70 -10.72 6.52 4.28
C PHE A 70 -9.24 6.88 4.18
N ALA A 71 -8.88 7.85 3.31
CA ALA A 71 -7.51 8.30 3.14
C ALA A 71 -6.91 8.79 4.46
N THR A 72 -7.62 9.68 5.17
CA THR A 72 -7.20 10.19 6.49
C THR A 72 -7.06 9.08 7.52
N SER A 73 -7.95 8.08 7.51
CA SER A 73 -7.85 6.91 8.41
C SER A 73 -6.66 6.01 8.08
N LEU A 74 -6.23 5.95 6.82
CA LEU A 74 -5.12 5.12 6.38
C LEU A 74 -3.78 5.78 6.71
N ILE A 75 -3.64 7.07 6.44
CA ILE A 75 -2.39 7.82 6.66
C ILE A 75 -2.29 8.42 8.07
N GLN A 76 -3.38 8.40 8.85
CA GLN A 76 -3.50 8.97 10.20
C GLN A 76 -3.22 10.49 10.28
N ARG A 77 -3.45 11.21 9.18
CA ARG A 77 -3.34 12.68 9.07
C ARG A 77 -4.22 13.21 7.93
N GLU A 78 -4.37 14.53 7.85
CA GLU A 78 -5.01 15.16 6.69
C GLU A 78 -4.09 15.15 5.46
N LEU A 79 -4.69 15.02 4.28
CA LEU A 79 -3.98 15.11 2.99
C LEU A 79 -3.54 16.55 2.72
N THR A 80 -2.31 16.71 2.22
CA THR A 80 -1.82 18.02 1.77
C THR A 80 -2.46 18.41 0.44
N GLU A 81 -2.45 19.70 0.11
CA GLU A 81 -3.00 20.21 -1.16
C GLU A 81 -2.33 19.56 -2.40
N ASN A 82 -1.01 19.33 -2.33
CA ASN A 82 -0.25 18.69 -3.40
C ASN A 82 -0.65 17.22 -3.60
N GLU A 83 -0.88 16.49 -2.51
CA GLU A 83 -1.32 15.09 -2.57
C GLU A 83 -2.73 14.98 -3.11
N LEU A 84 -3.61 15.87 -2.65
CA LEU A 84 -4.97 15.95 -3.18
C LEU A 84 -4.97 16.26 -4.68
N ALA A 85 -4.10 17.17 -5.13
CA ALA A 85 -3.94 17.48 -6.55
C ALA A 85 -3.44 16.27 -7.35
N ALA A 86 -2.46 15.51 -6.85
CA ALA A 86 -1.98 14.30 -7.51
C ALA A 86 -3.03 13.18 -7.57
N ILE A 87 -3.77 12.98 -6.46
CA ILE A 87 -4.82 11.95 -6.39
C ILE A 87 -6.01 12.31 -7.28
N THR A 88 -6.37 13.58 -7.39
CA THR A 88 -7.49 14.01 -8.25
C THR A 88 -7.20 13.90 -9.74
N GLN A 89 -5.92 13.92 -10.14
CA GLN A 89 -5.51 13.68 -11.53
C GLN A 89 -5.69 12.22 -11.98
N ALA A 90 -5.68 11.26 -11.06
CA ALA A 90 -5.93 9.86 -11.42
C ALA A 90 -7.41 9.65 -11.80
N GLU A 91 -7.64 8.95 -12.91
CA GLU A 91 -9.00 8.69 -13.42
C GLU A 91 -9.72 7.62 -12.59
N ASN A 92 -9.01 6.54 -12.23
CA ASN A 92 -9.59 5.38 -11.55
C ASN A 92 -9.44 5.45 -10.04
N ILE A 93 -10.43 4.94 -9.30
CA ILE A 93 -10.36 4.81 -7.84
C ILE A 93 -9.22 3.90 -7.39
N ASN A 94 -8.92 2.85 -8.17
CA ASN A 94 -7.82 1.93 -7.88
C ASN A 94 -6.48 2.64 -7.91
N ASP A 95 -6.25 3.51 -8.90
CA ASP A 95 -5.01 4.27 -9.03
C ASP A 95 -4.89 5.33 -7.92
N LYS A 96 -6.01 5.94 -7.51
CA LYS A 96 -6.05 6.83 -6.33
C LYS A 96 -5.62 6.12 -5.06
N VAL A 97 -6.15 4.91 -4.83
CA VAL A 97 -5.78 4.10 -3.66
C VAL A 97 -4.34 3.60 -3.76
N ALA A 98 -3.86 3.24 -4.96
CA ALA A 98 -2.47 2.90 -5.19
C ALA A 98 -1.54 4.07 -4.86
N LEU A 99 -1.86 5.28 -5.30
CA LEU A 99 -1.10 6.49 -4.98
C LEU A 99 -1.06 6.76 -3.47
N LEU A 100 -2.19 6.62 -2.77
CA LEU A 100 -2.26 6.74 -1.31
C LEU A 100 -1.31 5.76 -0.62
N LEU A 101 -1.31 4.50 -1.06
CA LEU A 101 -0.42 3.47 -0.53
C LEU A 101 1.05 3.75 -0.89
N CYS A 102 1.33 4.44 -1.99
CA CYS A 102 2.70 4.78 -2.38
C CYS A 102 3.25 6.04 -1.69
N LEU A 103 2.42 6.80 -0.96
CA LEU A 103 2.86 8.03 -0.28
C LEU A 103 4.02 7.74 0.69
N PRO A 104 5.05 8.62 0.74
CA PRO A 104 6.17 8.46 1.66
C PRO A 104 5.72 8.20 3.11
N ASP A 105 4.73 8.95 3.58
CA ASP A 105 4.26 8.83 4.96
C ASP A 105 3.62 7.48 5.28
N PHE A 106 3.03 6.81 4.29
CA PHE A 106 2.54 5.44 4.47
C PHE A 106 3.69 4.42 4.47
N GLN A 107 4.80 4.75 3.82
CA GLN A 107 5.93 3.83 3.63
C GLN A 107 6.93 3.88 4.81
N TYR A 108 7.02 5.01 5.51
CA TYR A 108 7.94 5.25 6.63
C TYR A 108 7.29 5.16 8.03
N GLN A 109 5.99 4.86 8.12
CA GLN A 109 5.34 4.44 9.37
C GLN A 109 5.75 3.01 9.73
#